data_AF-A0A1V8V8S3-F1
#
_entry.id   AF-A0A1V8V8S3-F1
#
_cell.length_a   1.000
_cell.length_b   1.000
_cell.length_c   1.000
_cell.angle_alpha   90.00
_cell.angle_beta   90.00
_cell.angle_gamma   90.00
#
_symmetry.space_group_name_H-M   'P 1'
#
loop_
_entity.id
_entity.type
_entity.pdbx_description
1 polymer ?
#
loop_
_entity_poly.entity_id
_entity_poly.type
_entity_poly.pdbx_seq_one_letter_code
_entity_poly.pdbx_strand_id
1 'polypeptide(L)' 'MPLLGKKFPAPIAAPMWPFYTAGLVIAYGINSLQGAMMNSDEFKNDPRNPNSNAPAKPH' A
#
# COMPACT_ATOMS: atom_id res chain seq x y z
N MET A 1 -19.68 -18.36 28.02
CA MET A 1 -18.90 -17.13 28.30
C MET A 1 -18.12 -16.78 27.04
N PRO A 2 -18.14 -15.51 26.57
CA PRO A 2 -17.39 -15.13 25.37
C PRO A 2 -15.89 -15.31 25.63
N LEU A 3 -15.18 -15.94 24.68
CA LEU A 3 -13.77 -16.31 24.78
C LEU A 3 -12.81 -15.10 24.91
N LEU A 4 -13.31 -13.89 24.63
CA LEU A 4 -12.54 -12.65 24.45
C LEU A 4 -12.91 -11.53 25.44
N GLY A 5 -13.62 -11.86 26.53
CA GLY A 5 -14.10 -10.86 27.48
C GLY A 5 -15.21 -9.95 26.89
N LYS A 6 -15.65 -8.96 27.66
CA LYS A 6 -16.72 -8.04 27.26
C LYS A 6 -16.13 -6.91 26.40
N LYS A 7 -16.63 -6.75 25.17
CA LYS A 7 -16.22 -5.66 24.25
C LYS A 7 -16.95 -4.36 24.62
N PHE A 8 -16.19 -3.30 24.87
CA PHE A 8 -16.73 -1.96 25.12
C PHE A 8 -16.62 -1.08 23.86
N PRO A 9 -17.65 -0.29 23.51
CA PRO A 9 -17.65 0.54 22.32
C PRO A 9 -16.89 1.85 22.53
N ALA A 10 -15.55 1.80 22.57
CA ALA A 10 -14.73 3.01 22.62
C ALA A 10 -14.73 3.75 21.26
N PRO A 11 -14.79 5.09 21.24
CA PRO A 11 -14.78 5.88 20.01
C PRO A 11 -13.36 5.93 19.42
N ILE A 12 -12.97 4.92 18.63
CA ILE A 12 -11.63 4.82 18.02
C ILE A 12 -11.58 5.54 16.66
N ALA A 13 -12.64 5.47 15.87
CA ALA A 13 -12.65 6.02 14.51
C ALA A 13 -12.46 7.55 14.49
N ALA A 14 -13.11 8.26 15.41
CA ALA A 14 -13.10 9.72 15.48
C ALA A 14 -11.73 10.35 15.84
N PRO A 15 -10.90 9.80 16.73
CA PRO A 15 -9.54 10.31 16.93
C PRO A 15 -8.54 9.74 15.92
N MET A 16 -8.80 8.56 15.34
CA MET A 16 -7.83 7.88 14.47
C MET A 16 -7.94 8.23 12.98
N TRP A 17 -9.01 8.91 12.54
CA TRP A 17 -9.19 9.27 11.14
C TRP A 17 -7.98 9.96 10.46
N PRO A 18 -7.22 10.91 11.07
CA PRO A 18 -6.07 11.51 10.40
C PRO A 18 -4.94 10.50 10.13
N PHE A 19 -4.82 9.45 10.94
CA PHE A 19 -3.82 8.40 10.73
C PHE A 19 -4.24 7.44 9.63
N TYR A 20 -5.52 7.11 9.55
CA TYR A 20 -6.05 6.30 8.45
C TYR A 20 -5.92 7.04 7.11
N THR A 21 -6.26 8.33 7.07
CA THR A 21 -6.10 9.13 5.85
C THR A 21 -4.64 9.26 5.45
N ALA A 22 -3.74 9.54 6.39
CA ALA A 22 -2.29 9.57 6.13
C ALA A 22 -1.79 8.22 5.59
N GLY A 23 -2.20 7.10 6.19
CA GLY A 23 -1.86 5.76 5.73
C GLY A 23 -2.29 5.51 4.28
N LEU A 24 -3.51 5.92 3.91
CA LEU A 24 -4.01 5.79 2.54
C LEU A 24 -3.22 6.67 1.55
N VAL A 25 -2.92 7.91 1.92
CA VAL A 25 -2.15 8.85 1.08
C VAL A 25 -0.74 8.29 0.83
N ILE A 26 -0.07 7.81 1.87
CA ILE A 26 1.28 7.25 1.76
C ILE A 26 1.26 5.95 0.97
N ALA A 27 0.30 5.06 1.20
CA ALA A 27 0.16 3.83 0.42
C ALA A 27 0.02 4.11 -1.08
N TYR A 28 -0.82 5.09 -1.44
CA TYR A 28 -0.97 5.52 -2.83
C TYR A 28 0.32 6.13 -3.39
N GLY A 29 0.96 7.02 -2.63
CA GLY A 29 2.23 7.66 -3.01
C GLY A 29 3.33 6.63 -3.27
N ILE A 30 3.56 5.71 -2.35
CA ILE A 30 4.58 4.65 -2.51
C ILE A 30 4.22 3.73 -3.67
N ASN A 31 2.96 3.38 -3.89
CA ASN A 31 2.56 2.57 -5.04
C ASN A 31 2.92 3.24 -6.38
N SER A 32 2.61 4.53 -6.53
CA SER A 32 2.95 5.30 -7.73
C SER A 32 4.46 5.41 -7.96
N LEU A 33 5.23 5.69 -6.89
CA LEU A 33 6.68 5.83 -6.96
C LEU A 33 7.36 4.49 -7.28
N GLN A 34 6.90 3.39 -6.69
CA GLN A 34 7.44 2.06 -6.99
C GLN A 34 7.31 1.72 -8.47
N GLY A 35 6.15 1.99 -9.08
CA GLY A 35 5.96 1.78 -10.52
C GLY A 35 6.94 2.57 -11.38
N ALA A 36 7.20 3.83 -11.03
CA ALA A 36 8.19 4.66 -11.73
C ALA A 36 9.63 4.16 -11.54
N MET A 37 10.02 3.82 -10.31
CA MET A 37 11.37 3.36 -9.98
C MET A 37 11.69 2.00 -10.61
N MET A 38 10.71 1.10 -10.66
CA MET A 38 10.86 -0.21 -11.33
C MET A 38 11.09 -0.06 -12.84
N ASN A 39 10.67 1.05 -13.46
CA ASN A 39 10.89 1.30 -14.89
C ASN A 39 12.15 2.16 -15.16
N SER A 40 12.90 2.53 -14.13
CA SER A 40 14.16 3.27 -14.29
C SER A 40 15.24 2.43 -14.97
N ASP A 41 16.22 3.09 -15.57
CA ASP A 41 17.28 2.43 -16.34
C ASP A 41 18.09 1.41 -15.53
N GLU A 42 18.23 1.64 -14.23
CA GLU A 42 18.96 0.77 -13.30
C GLU A 42 18.21 -0.55 -13.03
N PHE A 43 16.87 -0.48 -12.85
CA PHE A 43 16.08 -1.60 -12.35
C PHE A 43 15.18 -2.27 -13.41
N LYS A 44 15.06 -1.69 -14.61
CA LYS A 44 14.19 -2.23 -15.67
C LYS A 44 14.56 -3.64 -16.14
N ASN A 45 15.84 -3.99 -16.09
CA ASN A 45 16.37 -5.29 -16.55
C ASN A 45 16.67 -6.27 -15.39
N ASP A 46 16.35 -5.91 -14.15
CA ASP A 46 16.53 -6.81 -13.01
C ASP A 46 15.53 -7.99 -13.13
N PRO A 47 15.97 -9.26 -13.13
CA PRO A 47 15.08 -10.42 -13.20
C PRO A 47 14.10 -10.53 -12.03
N ARG A 48 14.34 -9.81 -10.92
CA ARG A 48 13.46 -9.72 -9.75
C ARG A 48 12.38 -8.65 -9.91
N ASN A 49 12.52 -7.76 -10.88
CA ASN A 49 11.52 -6.73 -11.15
C ASN A 49 10.25 -7.38 -11.71
N PRO A 50 9.09 -7.24 -11.05
CA PRO A 50 7.85 -7.83 -11.54
C PRO A 50 7.44 -7.30 -12.93
N ASN A 51 7.92 -6.11 -13.34
CA ASN A 51 7.65 -5.54 -14.65
C ASN A 51 8.50 -6.17 -15.78
N SER A 52 9.60 -6.86 -15.46
CA SER A 52 10.49 -7.46 -16.47
C SER A 52 9.84 -8.60 -17.26
N ASN A 53 8.83 -9.26 -16.67
CA ASN A 53 8.09 -10.38 -17.27
C ASN A 53 6.59 -10.06 -17.45
N ALA A 54 6.16 -8.84 -17.16
CA ALA A 54 4.77 -8.44 -17.30
C ALA A 54 4.43 -8.21 -18.78
N PRO A 55 3.28 -8.70 -19.28
CA PRO A 55 2.81 -8.32 -20.61
C PRO A 55 2.67 -6.80 -20.66
N ALA A 56 3.18 -6.18 -21.73
CA ALA A 56 3.13 -4.73 -21.90
C ALA A 56 1.69 -4.23 -21.66
N LYS A 57 1.51 -3.38 -20.66
CA LYS A 57 0.20 -2.81 -20.35
C LYS A 57 -0.18 -1.90 -21.53
N PRO A 58 -1.30 -2.15 -22.25
CA PRO A 58 -1.70 -1.27 -23.34
C PRO A 58 -1.91 0.15 -22.78
N HIS A 59 -1.30 1.12 -23.46
CA HIS A 59 -1.30 2.52 -23.05
C HIS A 59 -2.69 3.14 -23.17
#